data_AF-A0A917WHI5-F1
#
_entry.id   AF-A0A917WHI5-F1
#
_cell.length_a   1.000
_cell.length_b   1.000
_cell.length_c   1.000
_cell.angle_alpha   90.00
_cell.angle_beta   90.00
_cell.angle_gamma   90.00
#
_symmetry.space_group_name_H-M   'P 1'
#
loop_
_entity.id
_entity.type
_entity.pdbx_description
1 polymer ?
#
loop_
_entity_poly.entity_id
_entity_poly.type
_entity_poly.pdbx_seq_one_letter_code
_entity_poly.pdbx_strand_id
1 'polypeptide(L)'
;MTWVDAVVVALLLGAAWSGLRRGFISSTVSLVGAVGGAVVAIRLAPLAMDRVDDAAAKVAVGIACVILGVGVGEWAGTVVGRALADRITWRPAQALDRGLGLVGHTVAVTVVVWLVAVPLASITQFPWLASSVRSSAVLQRIDAVMPDGATAISDRMRALFDQSGFPAILDPLAPTPDTAVAAPDPADAATAGVRAAGRSVLKVRGQAPSCQRGIEGSGFVIGPERLMTNAHVVAGTTTVGVEQGGRLLPATVVVYDPERDVAVLDVPGLRGDGLRWDTALADTGIPAVAAGYPLDGPYTVSPGRVQSELTLRGPDIYQASTVSRQVYTLRIKIRSGNSGGPLLGTDGRVLGVVFGASIDKPDVGFALTATEVAPVLAEGLAAPDTAVGTGACAVE
;
A
#
# COMPACT_ATOMS: atom_id res chain seq x y z
N MET A 1 18.08 17.51 4.74
CA MET A 1 18.79 16.86 3.61
C MET A 1 19.27 15.51 4.12
N THR A 2 18.66 14.42 3.66
CA THR A 2 19.03 13.06 4.04
C THR A 2 20.29 12.63 3.28
N TRP A 3 20.93 11.53 3.69
CA TRP A 3 22.04 10.96 2.91
C TRP A 3 21.55 10.48 1.53
N VAL A 4 20.28 10.07 1.43
CA VAL A 4 19.61 9.74 0.16
C VAL A 4 19.54 10.98 -0.74
N ASP A 5 19.17 12.16 -0.22
CA ASP A 5 19.20 13.41 -1.00
C ASP A 5 20.60 13.66 -1.57
N ALA A 6 21.66 13.47 -0.77
CA ALA A 6 23.04 13.68 -1.22
C ALA A 6 23.44 12.70 -2.34
N VAL A 7 23.06 11.43 -2.23
CA VAL A 7 23.31 10.41 -3.26
C VAL A 7 22.55 10.72 -4.54
N VAL A 8 21.25 11.04 -4.46
CA VAL A 8 20.43 11.39 -5.62
C VAL A 8 20.97 12.63 -6.31
N VAL A 9 21.30 13.68 -5.56
CA VAL A 9 21.89 14.90 -6.14
C VAL A 9 23.23 14.61 -6.81
N ALA A 10 24.10 13.80 -6.20
CA ALA A 10 25.37 13.41 -6.82
C ALA A 10 25.18 12.64 -8.13
N LEU A 11 24.21 11.72 -8.18
CA LEU A 11 23.85 10.99 -9.39
C LEU A 11 23.31 11.93 -10.49
N LEU A 12 22.44 12.87 -10.13
CA LEU A 12 21.89 13.85 -11.08
C LEU A 12 22.95 14.81 -11.61
N LEU A 13 23.88 15.26 -10.76
CA LEU A 13 25.02 16.08 -11.20
C LEU A 13 25.96 15.30 -12.11
N GLY A 14 26.23 14.04 -11.78
CA GLY A 14 26.99 13.11 -12.63
C GLY A 14 26.31 12.89 -13.99
N ALA A 15 24.99 12.73 -13.99
CA ALA A 15 24.18 12.61 -15.20
C ALA A 15 24.24 13.88 -16.03
N ALA A 16 24.02 15.06 -15.45
CA ALA A 16 24.11 16.33 -16.17
C ALA A 16 25.49 16.51 -16.81
N TRP A 17 26.56 16.20 -16.08
CA TRP A 17 27.93 16.25 -16.58
C TRP A 17 28.19 15.23 -17.70
N SER A 18 27.67 14.01 -17.57
CA SER A 18 27.76 12.95 -18.58
C SER A 18 27.02 13.36 -19.86
N GLY A 19 25.80 13.88 -19.73
CA GLY A 19 24.96 14.33 -20.85
C GLY A 19 25.59 15.47 -21.64
N LEU A 20 26.22 16.44 -20.96
CA LEU A 20 26.99 17.51 -21.60
C LEU A 20 28.15 17.00 -22.45
N ARG A 21 28.81 15.92 -22.01
CA ARG A 21 29.99 15.36 -22.70
C ARG A 21 29.61 14.40 -23.83
N ARG A 22 28.50 13.67 -23.70
CA ARG A 22 28.13 12.56 -24.59
C ARG A 22 27.13 12.94 -25.68
N GLY A 23 26.34 14.01 -25.51
CA GLY A 23 25.30 14.40 -26.47
C GLY A 23 23.99 13.61 -26.33
N PHE A 24 22.90 14.12 -26.90
CA PHE A 24 21.53 13.62 -26.74
C PHE A 24 21.33 12.25 -27.36
N ILE A 25 21.86 12.02 -28.55
CA ILE A 25 21.70 10.73 -29.25
C ILE A 25 22.34 9.62 -28.44
N SER A 26 23.59 9.82 -28.00
CA SER A 26 24.31 8.85 -27.18
C SER A 26 23.61 8.63 -25.83
N SER A 27 23.11 9.72 -25.22
CA SER A 27 22.40 9.68 -23.93
C SER A 27 21.04 9.00 -24.00
N THR A 28 20.31 9.15 -25.11
CA THR A 28 18.99 8.53 -25.31
C THR A 28 19.15 7.02 -25.54
N VAL A 29 20.12 6.62 -26.38
CA VAL A 29 20.39 5.20 -26.62
C VAL A 29 20.96 4.54 -25.36
N SER A 30 21.79 5.23 -24.58
CA SER A 30 22.26 4.71 -23.28
C SER A 30 21.12 4.56 -22.27
N LEU A 31 20.14 5.47 -22.27
CA LEU A 31 18.95 5.33 -21.42
C LEU A 31 18.11 4.11 -21.81
N VAL A 32 17.80 3.96 -23.10
CA VAL A 32 17.06 2.78 -23.59
C VAL A 32 17.80 1.50 -23.22
N GLY A 33 19.13 1.51 -23.34
CA GLY A 33 19.99 0.44 -22.86
C GLY A 33 19.84 0.20 -21.36
N ALA A 34 19.94 1.23 -20.52
CA ALA A 34 19.80 1.15 -19.07
C ALA A 34 18.45 0.58 -18.63
N VAL A 35 17.35 1.07 -19.22
CA VAL A 35 15.98 0.57 -18.95
C VAL A 35 15.83 -0.87 -19.41
N GLY A 36 16.30 -1.20 -20.61
CA GLY A 36 16.29 -2.58 -21.11
C GLY A 36 17.10 -3.51 -20.20
N GLY A 37 18.27 -3.06 -19.74
CA GLY A 37 19.13 -3.76 -18.80
C GLY A 37 18.46 -3.98 -17.45
N ALA A 38 17.75 -2.98 -16.90
CA ALA A 38 16.96 -3.11 -15.68
C ALA A 38 15.85 -4.15 -15.85
N VAL A 39 15.08 -4.08 -16.95
CA VAL A 39 13.98 -5.02 -17.22
C VAL A 39 14.51 -6.45 -17.30
N VAL A 40 15.60 -6.68 -18.04
CA VAL A 40 16.23 -7.99 -18.14
C VAL A 40 16.75 -8.46 -16.77
N ALA A 41 17.41 -7.58 -16.02
CA ALA A 41 17.90 -7.90 -14.68
C ALA A 41 16.78 -8.27 -13.71
N ILE A 42 15.64 -7.58 -13.73
CA ILE A 42 14.49 -7.88 -12.88
C ILE A 42 13.91 -9.26 -13.22
N ARG A 43 13.92 -9.65 -14.49
CA ARG A 43 13.48 -10.99 -14.91
C ARG A 43 14.46 -12.09 -14.51
N LEU A 44 15.75 -11.79 -14.45
CA LEU A 44 16.80 -12.76 -14.12
C LEU A 44 17.14 -12.79 -12.62
N ALA A 45 16.86 -11.73 -11.88
CA ALA A 45 17.19 -11.60 -10.46
C ALA A 45 16.65 -12.75 -9.60
N PRO A 46 15.41 -13.26 -9.78
CA PRO A 46 14.91 -14.40 -9.02
C PRO A 46 15.82 -15.63 -9.12
N LEU A 47 16.36 -15.92 -10.31
CA LEU A 47 17.27 -17.05 -10.53
C LEU A 47 18.57 -16.95 -9.72
N ALA A 48 19.04 -15.72 -9.46
CA ALA A 48 20.22 -15.49 -8.64
C ALA A 48 19.86 -15.52 -7.14
N MET A 49 18.70 -14.99 -6.77
CA MET A 49 18.20 -14.94 -5.39
C MET A 49 17.84 -16.34 -4.85
N ASP A 50 17.38 -17.25 -5.71
CA ASP A 50 17.05 -18.63 -5.33
C ASP A 50 18.28 -19.47 -4.91
N ARG A 51 19.51 -18.98 -5.14
CA ARG A 51 20.76 -19.64 -4.73
C ARG A 51 21.26 -19.23 -3.35
N VAL A 52 20.55 -18.33 -2.67
CA VAL A 52 20.97 -17.74 -1.41
C VAL A 52 19.88 -17.99 -0.38
N ASP A 53 20.21 -18.52 0.79
CA ASP A 53 19.19 -18.81 1.81
C ASP A 53 18.89 -17.61 2.72
N ASP A 54 19.88 -16.73 2.92
CA ASP A 54 19.75 -15.56 3.79
C ASP A 54 18.92 -14.44 3.15
N ALA A 55 17.93 -13.93 3.88
CA ALA A 55 16.99 -12.93 3.39
C ALA A 55 17.66 -11.59 3.05
N ALA A 56 18.61 -11.14 3.88
CA ALA A 56 19.33 -9.89 3.63
C ALA A 56 20.24 -10.01 2.40
N ALA A 57 20.88 -11.17 2.24
CA ALA A 57 21.70 -11.47 1.08
C ALA A 57 20.85 -11.61 -0.21
N LYS A 58 19.63 -12.16 -0.14
CA LYS A 58 18.69 -12.17 -1.28
C LYS A 58 18.39 -10.76 -1.78
N VAL A 59 18.07 -9.83 -0.88
CA VAL A 59 17.80 -8.44 -1.27
C VAL A 59 19.05 -7.78 -1.84
N ALA A 60 20.21 -7.98 -1.21
CA ALA A 60 21.48 -7.46 -1.73
C ALA A 60 21.79 -7.97 -3.15
N VAL A 61 21.54 -9.26 -3.40
CA VAL A 61 21.69 -9.87 -4.74
C VAL A 61 20.71 -9.27 -5.73
N GLY A 62 19.43 -9.08 -5.36
CA GLY A 62 18.44 -8.43 -6.21
C GLY A 62 18.85 -7.01 -6.62
N ILE A 63 19.28 -6.20 -5.65
CA ILE A 63 19.78 -4.84 -5.88
C ILE A 63 21.02 -4.87 -6.78
N ALA A 64 21.97 -5.77 -6.51
CA ALA A 64 23.19 -5.92 -7.31
C ALA A 64 22.86 -6.33 -8.76
N CYS A 65 21.93 -7.26 -8.97
CA CYS A 65 21.47 -7.65 -10.30
C CYS A 65 20.91 -6.46 -11.08
N VAL A 66 20.06 -5.65 -10.45
CA VAL A 66 19.49 -4.45 -11.09
C VAL A 66 20.57 -3.43 -11.42
N ILE A 67 21.47 -3.12 -10.48
CA ILE A 67 22.58 -2.17 -10.72
C ILE A 67 23.48 -2.65 -11.87
N LEU A 68 23.84 -3.93 -11.87
CA LEU A 68 24.67 -4.51 -12.94
C LEU A 68 23.93 -4.52 -14.28
N GLY A 69 22.64 -4.86 -14.30
CA GLY A 69 21.81 -4.83 -15.50
C GLY A 69 21.73 -3.44 -16.10
N VAL A 70 21.43 -2.43 -15.26
CA VAL A 70 21.43 -1.02 -15.65
C VAL A 70 22.79 -0.62 -16.21
N GLY A 71 23.89 -0.95 -15.53
CA GLY A 71 25.24 -0.59 -15.96
C GLY A 71 25.65 -1.22 -17.29
N VAL A 72 25.36 -2.51 -17.50
CA VAL A 72 25.63 -3.22 -18.76
C VAL A 72 24.79 -2.65 -19.89
N GLY A 73 23.50 -2.42 -19.63
CA GLY A 73 22.58 -1.80 -20.58
C GLY A 73 23.03 -0.41 -20.99
N GLU A 74 23.40 0.43 -20.03
CA GLU A 74 23.91 1.78 -20.27
C GLU A 74 25.20 1.74 -21.09
N TRP A 75 26.14 0.86 -20.76
CA TRP A 75 27.39 0.69 -21.51
C TRP A 75 27.12 0.30 -22.97
N ALA A 76 26.29 -0.71 -23.20
CA ALA A 76 25.92 -1.16 -24.55
C ALA A 76 25.22 -0.04 -25.33
N GLY A 77 24.27 0.66 -24.71
CA GLY A 77 23.58 1.78 -25.32
C GLY A 77 24.50 2.96 -25.62
N THR A 78 25.53 3.20 -24.81
CA THR A 78 26.53 4.23 -25.08
C THR A 78 27.40 3.86 -26.29
N VAL A 79 27.77 2.59 -26.44
CA VAL A 79 28.55 2.12 -27.61
C VAL A 79 27.75 2.31 -28.90
N VAL A 80 26.49 1.88 -28.91
CA VAL A 80 25.59 2.05 -30.07
C VAL A 80 25.32 3.54 -30.33
N GLY A 81 25.08 4.30 -29.26
CA GLY A 81 24.78 5.73 -29.33
C GLY A 81 25.93 6.55 -29.91
N ARG A 82 27.19 6.25 -29.56
CA ARG A 82 28.37 6.87 -30.17
C ARG A 82 28.49 6.54 -31.66
N ALA A 83 28.32 5.28 -32.04
CA ALA A 83 28.36 4.86 -33.44
C ALA A 83 27.29 5.56 -34.30
N LEU A 84 26.15 5.91 -33.70
CA LEU A 84 25.08 6.68 -34.36
C LEU A 84 25.41 8.18 -34.43
N ALA A 85 25.93 8.75 -33.33
CA ALA A 85 26.26 10.17 -33.23
C ALA A 85 27.42 10.58 -34.16
N ASP A 86 28.39 9.69 -34.41
CA ASP A 86 29.53 9.94 -35.30
C ASP A 86 29.12 10.22 -36.77
N ARG A 87 27.85 9.97 -37.13
CA ARG A 87 27.30 10.29 -38.46
C ARG A 87 26.89 11.76 -38.62
N ILE A 88 26.86 12.55 -37.54
CA ILE A 88 26.41 13.96 -37.56
C ILE A 88 27.60 14.91 -37.40
N THR A 89 28.00 15.55 -38.51
CA THR A 89 29.21 16.39 -38.59
C THR A 89 28.94 17.90 -38.50
N TRP A 90 27.67 18.33 -38.46
CA TRP A 90 27.29 19.75 -38.46
C TRP A 90 27.39 20.39 -37.06
N ARG A 91 28.25 21.42 -36.92
CA ARG A 91 28.62 22.04 -35.61
C ARG A 91 27.44 22.62 -34.81
N PRO A 92 26.43 23.29 -35.40
CA PRO A 92 25.24 23.74 -34.66
C PRO A 92 24.38 22.59 -34.14
N ALA A 93 24.22 21.51 -34.93
CA ALA A 93 23.56 20.30 -34.46
C ALA A 93 24.33 19.63 -33.30
N GLN A 94 25.66 19.68 -33.30
CA GLN A 94 26.47 19.17 -32.18
C GLN A 94 26.30 19.99 -30.90
N ALA A 95 26.13 21.31 -31.00
CA ALA A 95 25.85 22.17 -29.85
C ALA A 95 24.43 21.92 -29.29
N LEU A 96 23.44 21.79 -30.17
CA LEU A 96 22.07 21.43 -29.80
C LEU A 96 22.00 20.02 -29.17
N ASP A 97 22.71 19.06 -29.74
CA ASP A 97 22.81 17.68 -29.23
C ASP A 97 23.42 17.63 -27.82
N ARG A 98 24.44 18.44 -27.52
CA ARG A 98 25.00 18.54 -26.16
C ARG A 98 24.03 19.16 -25.15
N GLY A 99 23.31 20.21 -25.55
CA GLY A 99 22.30 20.85 -24.71
C GLY A 99 21.11 19.93 -24.42
N LEU A 100 20.58 19.29 -25.45
CA LEU A 100 19.54 18.26 -25.32
C LEU A 100 20.05 17.05 -24.52
N GLY A 101 21.34 16.70 -24.63
CA GLY A 101 21.96 15.60 -23.90
C GLY A 101 22.00 15.81 -22.39
N LEU A 102 22.30 17.03 -21.93
CA LEU A 102 22.18 17.37 -20.50
C LEU A 102 20.75 17.13 -20.01
N VAL A 103 19.76 17.72 -20.68
CA VAL A 103 18.36 17.69 -20.22
C VAL A 103 17.84 16.25 -20.29
N GLY A 104 17.99 15.60 -21.45
CA GLY A 104 17.52 14.24 -21.69
C GLY A 104 18.13 13.23 -20.72
N HIS A 105 19.45 13.27 -20.51
CA HIS A 105 20.12 12.33 -19.61
C HIS A 105 19.82 12.57 -18.13
N THR A 106 19.65 13.84 -17.73
CA THR A 106 19.26 14.17 -16.35
C THR A 106 17.84 13.67 -16.07
N VAL A 107 16.90 13.91 -16.99
CA VAL A 107 15.52 13.39 -16.88
C VAL A 107 15.51 11.85 -16.85
N ALA A 108 16.28 11.24 -17.74
CA ALA A 108 16.45 9.79 -17.83
C ALA A 108 16.89 9.15 -16.51
N VAL A 109 17.99 9.66 -15.92
CA VAL A 109 18.52 9.17 -14.65
C VAL A 109 17.55 9.48 -13.51
N THR A 110 16.85 10.62 -13.54
CA THR A 110 15.81 10.96 -12.56
C THR A 110 14.72 9.89 -12.53
N VAL A 111 14.21 9.48 -13.69
CA VAL A 111 13.18 8.44 -13.80
C VAL A 111 13.70 7.10 -13.29
N VAL A 112 14.91 6.69 -13.66
CA VAL A 112 15.51 5.42 -13.20
C VAL A 112 15.73 5.42 -11.69
N VAL A 113 16.31 6.49 -11.14
CA VAL A 113 16.53 6.63 -9.69
C VAL A 113 15.20 6.58 -8.96
N TRP A 114 14.16 7.24 -9.47
CA TRP A 114 12.84 7.22 -8.88
C TRP A 114 12.20 5.82 -8.95
N LEU A 115 12.24 5.14 -10.11
CA LEU A 115 11.72 3.78 -10.29
C LEU A 115 12.38 2.75 -9.36
N VAL A 116 13.64 2.98 -8.96
CA VAL A 116 14.37 2.11 -8.03
C VAL A 116 14.14 2.53 -6.57
N ALA A 117 14.19 3.82 -6.27
CA ALA A 117 14.05 4.32 -4.90
C ALA A 117 12.67 4.01 -4.33
N VAL A 118 11.65 4.12 -5.18
CA VAL A 118 10.28 3.96 -4.75
C VAL A 118 9.96 2.56 -4.20
N PRO A 119 10.27 1.44 -4.87
CA PRO A 119 10.09 0.10 -4.30
C PRO A 119 10.94 -0.12 -3.04
N LEU A 120 12.11 0.50 -2.95
CA LEU A 120 12.96 0.42 -1.75
C LEU A 120 12.30 1.05 -0.52
N ALA A 121 11.37 2.00 -0.69
CA ALA A 121 10.58 2.58 0.40
C ALA A 121 9.61 1.56 1.05
N SER A 122 9.22 0.51 0.32
CA SER A 122 8.30 -0.52 0.80
C SER A 122 9.01 -1.71 1.46
N ILE A 123 10.35 -1.76 1.45
CA ILE A 123 11.10 -2.89 2.02
C ILE A 123 11.08 -2.84 3.55
N THR A 124 10.32 -3.73 4.16
CA THR A 124 10.20 -3.86 5.62
C THR A 124 11.45 -4.44 6.29
N GLN A 125 12.27 -5.19 5.55
CA GLN A 125 13.49 -5.83 6.06
C GLN A 125 14.60 -4.83 6.43
N PHE A 126 14.59 -3.63 5.84
CA PHE A 126 15.57 -2.57 6.11
C PHE A 126 14.86 -1.26 6.50
N PRO A 127 14.32 -1.17 7.73
CA PRO A 127 13.54 0.00 8.16
C PRO A 127 14.32 1.33 8.03
N TRP A 128 15.63 1.30 8.28
CA TRP A 128 16.52 2.47 8.17
C TRP A 128 16.63 2.99 6.74
N LEU A 129 16.61 2.11 5.74
CA LEU A 129 16.69 2.47 4.32
C LEU A 129 15.35 3.03 3.87
N ALA A 130 14.27 2.30 4.18
CA ALA A 130 12.91 2.69 3.84
C ALA A 130 12.53 4.05 4.45
N SER A 131 12.89 4.30 5.72
CA SER A 131 12.70 5.61 6.37
C SER A 131 13.53 6.73 5.74
N SER A 132 14.77 6.43 5.30
CA SER A 132 15.65 7.41 4.67
C SER A 132 15.17 7.81 3.27
N VAL A 133 14.59 6.86 2.52
CA VAL A 133 13.96 7.11 1.21
C VAL A 133 12.70 7.95 1.39
N ARG A 134 11.79 7.58 2.30
CA ARG A 134 10.56 8.34 2.58
C ARG A 134 10.81 9.77 3.08
N SER A 135 11.88 10.00 3.80
CA SER A 135 12.25 11.34 4.31
C SER A 135 13.05 12.20 3.31
N SER A 136 13.30 11.69 2.09
CA SER A 136 14.02 12.43 1.05
C SER A 136 13.12 13.49 0.42
N ALA A 137 13.47 14.76 0.62
CA ALA A 137 12.77 15.88 0.00
C ALA A 137 12.96 15.89 -1.54
N VAL A 138 14.09 15.36 -2.02
CA VAL A 138 14.35 15.27 -3.46
C VAL A 138 13.44 14.25 -4.12
N LEU A 139 13.34 13.05 -3.55
CA LEU A 139 12.48 11.99 -4.09
C LEU A 139 10.99 12.36 -4.04
N GLN A 140 10.52 12.99 -2.96
CA GLN A 140 9.15 13.49 -2.86
C GLN A 140 8.81 14.52 -3.96
N ARG A 141 9.75 15.42 -4.28
CA ARG A 141 9.55 16.40 -5.37
C ARG A 141 9.56 15.75 -6.75
N ILE A 142 10.41 14.75 -6.94
CA ILE A 142 10.46 13.99 -8.19
C ILE A 142 9.14 13.26 -8.39
N ASP A 143 8.66 12.57 -7.35
CA ASP A 143 7.42 11.82 -7.36
C ASP A 143 6.19 12.68 -7.69
N ALA A 144 6.10 13.88 -7.11
CA ALA A 144 5.03 14.83 -7.38
C ALA A 144 4.91 15.30 -8.85
N VAL A 145 5.92 15.05 -9.67
CA VAL A 145 5.97 15.46 -11.10
C VAL A 145 5.95 14.24 -12.04
N MET A 146 5.97 13.01 -11.51
CA MET A 146 5.96 11.80 -12.33
C MET A 146 4.57 11.54 -12.94
N PRO A 147 4.50 11.08 -14.20
CA PRO A 147 3.23 10.78 -14.85
C PRO A 147 2.64 9.46 -14.33
N ASP A 148 1.31 9.35 -14.35
CA ASP A 148 0.56 8.17 -13.86
C ASP A 148 0.99 6.84 -14.52
N GLY A 149 1.47 6.88 -15.76
CA GLY A 149 1.99 5.69 -16.43
C GLY A 149 3.27 5.14 -15.77
N ALA A 150 4.10 6.01 -15.18
CA ALA A 150 5.32 5.62 -14.49
C ALA A 150 5.03 5.12 -13.06
N THR A 151 4.05 5.70 -12.37
CA THR A 151 3.60 5.26 -11.04
C THR A 151 3.07 3.83 -11.09
N ALA A 152 2.22 3.51 -12.07
CA ALA A 152 1.70 2.16 -12.27
C ALA A 152 2.78 1.08 -12.46
N ILE A 153 3.94 1.41 -13.06
CA ILE A 153 5.06 0.47 -13.21
C ILE A 153 5.74 0.23 -11.85
N SER A 154 5.96 1.32 -11.11
CA SER A 154 6.57 1.29 -9.79
C SER A 154 5.72 0.51 -8.79
N ASP A 155 4.40 0.70 -8.84
CA ASP A 155 3.41 -0.02 -8.03
C ASP A 155 3.46 -1.53 -8.24
N ARG A 156 3.52 -1.97 -9.50
CA ARG A 156 3.69 -3.40 -9.82
C ARG A 156 4.99 -3.98 -9.29
N MET A 157 6.06 -3.19 -9.25
CA MET A 157 7.33 -3.63 -8.65
C MET A 157 7.24 -3.69 -7.12
N ARG A 158 6.58 -2.72 -6.48
CA ARG A 158 6.33 -2.70 -5.02
C ARG A 158 5.60 -3.96 -4.58
N ALA A 159 4.55 -4.37 -5.30
CA ALA A 159 3.75 -5.57 -5.00
C ALA A 159 4.57 -6.88 -4.97
N LEU A 160 5.77 -6.92 -5.58
CA LEU A 160 6.66 -8.09 -5.52
C LEU A 160 7.42 -8.20 -4.18
N PHE A 161 7.52 -7.09 -3.44
CA PHE A 161 8.30 -7.00 -2.21
C PHE A 161 7.44 -6.81 -0.97
N ASP A 162 6.17 -6.41 -1.13
CA ASP A 162 5.26 -6.26 0.01
C ASP A 162 4.83 -7.64 0.55
N GLN A 163 4.99 -7.82 1.85
CA GLN A 163 4.58 -9.01 2.60
C GLN A 163 3.64 -8.65 3.75
N SER A 164 3.17 -7.41 3.80
CA SER A 164 2.33 -6.91 4.89
C SER A 164 0.93 -7.53 4.89
N GLY A 165 0.46 -7.99 3.72
CA GLY A 165 -0.87 -8.55 3.54
C GLY A 165 -1.98 -7.51 3.67
N PHE A 166 -1.66 -6.24 3.36
CA PHE A 166 -2.59 -5.11 3.31
C PHE A 166 -2.48 -4.40 1.97
N PRO A 167 -3.57 -3.82 1.44
CA PRO A 167 -3.48 -2.93 0.29
C PRO A 167 -2.64 -1.69 0.61
N ALA A 168 -1.97 -1.14 -0.40
CA ALA A 168 -1.21 0.11 -0.30
C ALA A 168 -2.13 1.30 0.01
N ILE A 169 -2.31 1.62 1.29
CA ILE A 169 -3.24 2.67 1.75
C ILE A 169 -2.64 4.08 1.68
N LEU A 170 -1.33 4.18 1.82
CA LEU A 170 -0.58 5.42 1.77
C LEU A 170 0.17 5.55 0.45
N ASP A 171 0.37 6.79 0.03
CA ASP A 171 1.46 7.10 -0.88
C ASP A 171 2.78 6.57 -0.28
N PRO A 172 3.53 5.72 -0.98
CA PRO A 172 4.69 5.06 -0.37
C PRO A 172 5.86 5.98 -0.04
N LEU A 173 5.86 7.23 -0.52
CA LEU A 173 6.80 8.26 -0.10
C LEU A 173 6.24 9.20 0.97
N ALA A 174 4.93 9.15 1.27
CA ALA A 174 4.36 9.91 2.37
C ALA A 174 4.73 9.28 3.72
N PRO A 175 5.31 10.03 4.67
CA PRO A 175 5.60 9.53 6.00
C PRO A 175 4.31 9.29 6.79
N THR A 176 4.25 8.21 7.57
CA THR A 176 3.14 7.98 8.49
C THR A 176 3.14 9.05 9.59
N PRO A 177 2.05 9.85 9.73
CA PRO A 177 1.91 10.83 10.80
C PRO A 177 2.08 10.18 12.18
N ASP A 178 2.74 10.88 13.10
CA ASP A 178 3.07 10.34 14.42
C ASP A 178 2.78 11.35 15.52
N THR A 179 1.53 11.34 15.96
CA THR A 179 1.17 12.08 17.16
C THR A 179 1.52 11.23 18.36
N ALA A 180 2.42 11.74 19.20
CA ALA A 180 2.80 11.06 20.43
C ALA A 180 1.61 10.96 21.39
N VAL A 181 1.21 9.73 21.71
CA VAL A 181 0.17 9.43 22.71
C VAL A 181 0.69 8.41 23.70
N ALA A 182 0.02 8.26 24.85
CA ALA A 182 0.37 7.27 25.86
C ALA A 182 0.38 5.84 25.28
N ALA A 183 1.03 4.91 25.99
CA ALA A 183 0.96 3.51 25.59
C ALA A 183 -0.49 2.98 25.73
N PRO A 184 -0.90 2.01 24.90
CA PRO A 184 -2.17 1.32 25.08
C PRO A 184 -2.23 0.61 26.44
N ASP A 185 -3.38 0.66 27.10
CA ASP A 185 -3.61 -0.06 28.35
C ASP A 185 -4.35 -1.39 28.06
N PRO A 186 -3.80 -2.56 28.42
CA PRO A 186 -4.49 -3.83 28.28
C PRO A 186 -5.87 -3.90 28.97
N ALA A 187 -6.11 -3.09 30.00
CA ALA A 187 -7.40 -3.02 30.68
C ALA A 187 -8.53 -2.51 29.77
N ASP A 188 -8.22 -1.66 28.78
CA ASP A 188 -9.19 -1.11 27.83
C ASP A 188 -9.80 -2.21 26.94
N ALA A 189 -9.03 -3.27 26.64
CA ALA A 189 -9.50 -4.44 25.90
C ALA A 189 -10.42 -5.35 26.74
N ALA A 190 -10.44 -5.20 28.06
CA ALA A 190 -11.13 -6.07 28.99
C ALA A 190 -12.37 -5.40 29.63
N THR A 191 -12.94 -4.36 29.02
CA THR A 191 -14.17 -3.77 29.53
C THR A 191 -15.40 -4.65 29.24
N ALA A 192 -16.48 -4.42 29.99
CA ALA A 192 -17.75 -5.13 29.74
C ALA A 192 -18.33 -4.79 28.35
N GLY A 193 -18.20 -3.53 27.92
CA GLY A 193 -18.64 -3.07 26.60
C GLY A 193 -17.92 -3.78 25.47
N VAL A 194 -16.58 -3.84 25.51
CA VAL A 194 -15.77 -4.52 24.51
C VAL A 194 -16.07 -6.02 24.46
N ARG A 195 -16.18 -6.69 25.62
CA ARG A 195 -16.56 -8.12 25.67
C ARG A 195 -17.95 -8.40 25.10
N ALA A 196 -18.91 -7.51 25.32
CA ALA A 196 -20.25 -7.65 24.77
C ALA A 196 -20.23 -7.47 23.24
N ALA A 197 -19.57 -6.40 22.77
CA ALA A 197 -19.44 -6.09 21.35
C ALA A 197 -18.70 -7.21 20.58
N GLY A 198 -17.70 -7.85 21.20
CA GLY A 198 -16.94 -8.95 20.61
C GLY A 198 -17.79 -10.14 20.15
N ARG A 199 -18.99 -10.34 20.72
CA ARG A 199 -19.91 -11.41 20.29
C ARG A 199 -20.51 -11.17 18.90
N SER A 200 -20.51 -9.92 18.45
CA SER A 200 -20.97 -9.50 17.12
C SER A 200 -19.81 -9.31 16.15
N VAL A 201 -18.58 -9.69 16.50
CA VAL A 201 -17.41 -9.64 15.61
C VAL A 201 -17.12 -11.04 15.08
N LEU A 202 -17.15 -11.18 13.77
CA LEU A 202 -17.12 -12.47 13.08
C LEU A 202 -16.03 -12.50 12.02
N LYS A 203 -15.60 -13.71 11.69
CA LYS A 203 -14.57 -13.94 10.68
C LYS A 203 -15.23 -14.05 9.32
N VAL A 204 -14.70 -13.33 8.34
CA VAL A 204 -15.14 -13.37 6.95
C VAL A 204 -14.18 -14.27 6.19
N ARG A 205 -14.72 -15.16 5.35
CA ARG A 205 -13.95 -16.00 4.44
C ARG A 205 -14.51 -15.87 3.02
N GLY A 206 -13.63 -15.92 2.04
CA GLY A 206 -14.02 -15.90 0.64
C GLY A 206 -13.10 -16.71 -0.25
N GLN A 207 -13.57 -17.03 -1.45
CA GLN A 207 -12.73 -17.61 -2.50
C GLN A 207 -12.71 -16.67 -3.69
N ALA A 208 -11.50 -16.30 -4.13
CA ALA A 208 -11.26 -15.50 -5.32
C ALA A 208 -10.37 -16.29 -6.30
N PRO A 209 -10.92 -17.26 -7.06
CA PRO A 209 -10.13 -18.11 -7.95
C PRO A 209 -9.36 -17.34 -9.02
N SER A 210 -9.94 -16.25 -9.54
CA SER A 210 -9.29 -15.32 -10.47
C SER A 210 -8.05 -14.64 -9.88
N CYS A 211 -8.02 -14.51 -8.56
CA CYS A 211 -6.92 -13.94 -7.79
C CYS A 211 -5.97 -15.02 -7.22
N GLN A 212 -6.23 -16.30 -7.52
CA GLN A 212 -5.46 -17.45 -7.05
C GLN A 212 -5.26 -17.51 -5.53
N ARG A 213 -6.24 -17.02 -4.75
CA ARG A 213 -6.13 -16.94 -3.28
C ARG A 213 -7.48 -17.15 -2.58
N GLY A 214 -7.40 -17.64 -1.35
CA GLY A 214 -8.47 -17.51 -0.36
C GLY A 214 -8.40 -16.14 0.29
N ILE A 215 -9.55 -15.58 0.66
CA ILE A 215 -9.62 -14.32 1.39
C ILE A 215 -10.07 -14.57 2.82
N GLU A 216 -9.42 -13.89 3.75
CA GLU A 216 -9.74 -13.89 5.17
C GLU A 216 -9.75 -12.46 5.71
N GLY A 217 -10.67 -12.20 6.62
CA GLY A 217 -10.79 -10.89 7.24
C GLY A 217 -11.72 -10.93 8.44
N SER A 218 -11.97 -9.75 8.97
CA SER A 218 -12.91 -9.52 10.05
C SER A 218 -14.13 -8.77 9.53
N GLY A 219 -15.22 -8.89 10.27
CA GLY A 219 -16.40 -8.06 10.09
C GLY A 219 -17.24 -8.07 11.34
N PHE A 220 -18.29 -7.26 11.35
CA PHE A 220 -19.16 -7.16 12.50
C PHE A 220 -20.61 -6.90 12.13
N VAL A 221 -21.51 -7.39 12.97
CA VAL A 221 -22.96 -7.25 12.78
C VAL A 221 -23.34 -5.78 12.91
N ILE A 222 -24.02 -5.26 11.90
CA ILE A 222 -24.55 -3.88 11.88
C ILE A 222 -26.08 -3.84 11.99
N GLY A 223 -26.74 -4.96 11.71
CA GLY A 223 -28.19 -5.11 11.76
C GLY A 223 -28.61 -6.57 11.59
N PRO A 224 -29.93 -6.86 11.57
CA PRO A 224 -30.44 -8.21 11.34
C PRO A 224 -29.87 -8.78 10.04
N GLU A 225 -29.14 -9.89 10.13
CA GLU A 225 -28.53 -10.57 8.98
C GLU A 225 -27.61 -9.69 8.12
N ARG A 226 -27.12 -8.56 8.67
CA ARG A 226 -26.21 -7.64 7.99
C ARG A 226 -24.87 -7.56 8.69
N LEU A 227 -23.80 -7.77 7.95
CA LEU A 227 -22.43 -7.69 8.43
C LEU A 227 -21.60 -6.71 7.58
N MET A 228 -20.89 -5.81 8.24
CA MET A 228 -19.96 -4.89 7.58
C MET A 228 -18.53 -5.46 7.62
N THR A 229 -17.78 -5.22 6.55
CA THR A 229 -16.35 -5.52 6.42
C THR A 229 -15.69 -4.52 5.45
N ASN A 230 -14.40 -4.68 5.14
CA ASN A 230 -13.77 -3.89 4.09
C ASN A 230 -14.09 -4.42 2.69
N ALA A 231 -14.06 -3.56 1.67
CA ALA A 231 -14.26 -3.97 0.29
C ALA A 231 -13.13 -4.89 -0.19
N HIS A 232 -11.87 -4.60 0.17
CA HIS A 232 -10.74 -5.45 -0.21
C HIS A 232 -10.83 -6.89 0.35
N VAL A 233 -11.54 -7.09 1.47
CA VAL A 233 -11.78 -8.42 2.07
C VAL A 233 -12.72 -9.28 1.20
N VAL A 234 -13.50 -8.68 0.30
CA VAL A 234 -14.39 -9.43 -0.61
C VAL A 234 -14.10 -9.17 -2.08
N ALA A 235 -13.06 -8.39 -2.41
CA ALA A 235 -12.69 -8.05 -3.77
C ALA A 235 -12.38 -9.29 -4.64
N GLY A 236 -12.99 -9.37 -5.82
CA GLY A 236 -12.82 -10.47 -6.77
C GLY A 236 -13.34 -11.84 -6.28
N THR A 237 -14.03 -11.88 -5.14
CA THR A 237 -14.58 -13.14 -4.61
C THR A 237 -15.75 -13.62 -5.45
N THR A 238 -15.83 -14.94 -5.62
CA THR A 238 -16.96 -15.65 -6.24
C THR A 238 -17.90 -16.24 -5.21
N THR A 239 -17.37 -16.54 -4.02
CA THR A 239 -18.13 -17.00 -2.85
C THR A 239 -17.58 -16.31 -1.61
N VAL A 240 -18.49 -15.92 -0.72
CA VAL A 240 -18.18 -15.33 0.58
C VAL A 240 -19.01 -16.05 1.64
N GLY A 241 -18.47 -16.16 2.85
CA GLY A 241 -19.17 -16.66 4.00
C GLY A 241 -18.64 -16.07 5.30
N VAL A 242 -19.45 -16.19 6.35
CA VAL A 242 -19.15 -15.68 7.70
C VAL A 242 -19.12 -16.84 8.67
N GLU A 243 -18.04 -16.96 9.45
CA GLU A 243 -17.94 -18.01 10.46
C GLU A 243 -18.64 -17.58 11.75
N GLN A 244 -19.64 -18.37 12.16
CA GLN A 244 -20.34 -18.20 13.42
C GLN A 244 -20.61 -19.56 14.08
N GLY A 245 -20.17 -19.72 15.33
CA GLY A 245 -20.41 -20.94 16.10
C GLY A 245 -19.85 -22.21 15.45
N GLY A 246 -18.71 -22.10 14.76
CA GLY A 246 -18.07 -23.22 14.05
C GLY A 246 -18.73 -23.60 12.72
N ARG A 247 -19.70 -22.80 12.23
CA ARG A 247 -20.32 -22.97 10.92
C ARG A 247 -19.96 -21.82 10.01
N LEU A 248 -19.76 -22.12 8.73
CA LEU A 248 -19.66 -21.11 7.69
C LEU A 248 -21.06 -20.81 7.15
N LEU A 249 -21.56 -19.61 7.40
CA LEU A 249 -22.82 -19.11 6.86
C LEU A 249 -22.57 -18.52 5.47
N PRO A 250 -23.30 -18.92 4.42
CA PRO A 250 -23.21 -18.26 3.12
C PRO A 250 -23.55 -16.78 3.23
N ALA A 251 -22.83 -15.94 2.49
CA ALA A 251 -23.03 -14.50 2.49
C ALA A 251 -23.08 -13.94 1.07
N THR A 252 -23.89 -12.92 0.87
CA THR A 252 -24.05 -12.18 -0.38
C THR A 252 -23.55 -10.75 -0.17
N VAL A 253 -22.65 -10.27 -1.02
CA VAL A 253 -22.27 -8.85 -0.99
C VAL A 253 -23.43 -8.04 -1.55
N VAL A 254 -24.01 -7.14 -0.74
CA VAL A 254 -25.17 -6.31 -1.12
C VAL A 254 -24.80 -4.83 -1.30
N VAL A 255 -23.71 -4.39 -0.68
CA VAL A 255 -23.09 -3.07 -0.92
C VAL A 255 -21.59 -3.26 -1.05
N TYR A 256 -20.99 -2.59 -2.03
CA TYR A 256 -19.56 -2.65 -2.31
C TYR A 256 -19.05 -1.27 -2.73
N ASP A 257 -18.33 -0.60 -1.83
CA ASP A 257 -17.72 0.70 -2.06
C ASP A 257 -16.17 0.57 -2.06
N PRO A 258 -15.53 0.44 -3.23
CA PRO A 258 -14.08 0.33 -3.34
C PRO A 258 -13.37 1.67 -3.07
N GLU A 259 -14.05 2.80 -3.20
CA GLU A 259 -13.48 4.12 -2.93
C GLU A 259 -13.35 4.35 -1.43
N ARG A 260 -14.29 3.90 -0.62
CA ARG A 260 -14.21 3.94 0.87
C ARG A 260 -13.56 2.71 1.49
N ASP A 261 -13.38 1.66 0.70
CA ASP A 261 -12.95 0.34 1.15
C ASP A 261 -13.93 -0.27 2.18
N VAL A 262 -15.23 -0.23 1.89
CA VAL A 262 -16.27 -0.81 2.75
C VAL A 262 -17.22 -1.69 1.93
N ALA A 263 -17.60 -2.82 2.49
CA ALA A 263 -18.63 -3.69 1.96
C ALA A 263 -19.64 -4.08 3.05
N VAL A 264 -20.87 -4.35 2.63
CA VAL A 264 -21.91 -4.91 3.48
C VAL A 264 -22.39 -6.23 2.89
N LEU A 265 -22.47 -7.23 3.76
CA LEU A 265 -22.89 -8.58 3.46
C LEU A 265 -24.29 -8.82 4.02
N ASP A 266 -25.15 -9.39 3.19
CA ASP A 266 -26.33 -10.13 3.64
C ASP A 266 -25.92 -11.56 4.02
N VAL A 267 -26.32 -12.02 5.20
CA VAL A 267 -25.88 -13.30 5.78
C VAL A 267 -27.09 -14.02 6.39
N PRO A 268 -27.88 -14.74 5.58
CA PRO A 268 -29.05 -15.45 6.07
C PRO A 268 -28.70 -16.46 7.20
N GLY A 269 -29.44 -16.39 8.30
CA GLY A 269 -29.23 -17.19 9.50
C GLY A 269 -28.19 -16.64 10.48
N LEU A 270 -27.61 -15.47 10.21
CA LEU A 270 -26.70 -14.78 11.12
C LEU A 270 -27.43 -14.35 12.40
N ARG A 271 -26.83 -14.65 13.56
CA ARG A 271 -27.33 -14.26 14.88
C ARG A 271 -26.44 -13.21 15.52
N GLY A 272 -27.05 -12.25 16.20
CA GLY A 272 -26.31 -11.23 16.93
C GLY A 272 -26.96 -9.86 16.75
N ASP A 273 -26.72 -8.99 17.71
CA ASP A 273 -27.23 -7.63 17.67
C ASP A 273 -26.26 -6.74 16.90
N GLY A 274 -26.81 -5.82 16.11
CA GLY A 274 -26.05 -4.78 15.45
C GLY A 274 -25.31 -3.93 16.47
N LEU A 275 -24.01 -3.72 16.25
CA LEU A 275 -23.22 -2.86 17.12
C LEU A 275 -23.70 -1.41 17.06
N ARG A 276 -23.65 -0.74 18.21
CA ARG A 276 -23.98 0.69 18.31
C ARG A 276 -22.78 1.50 17.85
N TRP A 277 -23.04 2.58 17.12
CA TRP A 277 -22.02 3.47 16.60
C TRP A 277 -21.88 4.72 17.48
N ASP A 278 -20.67 5.27 17.50
CA ASP A 278 -20.42 6.65 17.92
C ASP A 278 -19.86 7.41 16.72
N THR A 279 -20.68 8.29 16.15
CA THR A 279 -20.32 9.09 14.98
C THR A 279 -19.64 10.40 15.39
N ALA A 280 -19.50 10.69 16.68
CA ALA A 280 -18.66 11.79 17.11
C ALA A 280 -17.20 11.45 16.82
N LEU A 281 -16.45 12.46 16.37
CA LEU A 281 -15.02 12.29 16.12
C LEU A 281 -14.30 12.12 17.47
N ALA A 282 -13.43 11.12 17.50
CA ALA A 282 -12.65 10.74 18.66
C ALA A 282 -11.50 11.73 18.88
N ASP A 283 -11.40 12.26 20.09
CA ASP A 283 -10.27 13.08 20.50
C ASP A 283 -8.95 12.30 20.51
N THR A 284 -7.85 13.02 20.34
CA THR A 284 -6.51 12.44 20.46
C THR A 284 -6.28 11.87 21.87
N GLY A 285 -5.70 10.67 21.94
CA GLY A 285 -5.31 9.99 23.17
C GLY A 285 -6.39 9.11 23.80
N ILE A 286 -7.62 9.15 23.29
CA ILE A 286 -8.69 8.32 23.86
C ILE A 286 -8.42 6.82 23.60
N PRO A 287 -8.77 5.95 24.57
CA PRO A 287 -8.71 4.51 24.38
C PRO A 287 -9.54 4.03 23.20
N ALA A 288 -8.95 3.15 22.40
CA ALA A 288 -9.65 2.46 21.32
C ALA A 288 -9.15 1.02 21.23
N VAL A 289 -9.97 0.14 20.67
CA VAL A 289 -9.69 -1.30 20.66
C VAL A 289 -10.06 -1.88 19.30
N ALA A 290 -9.13 -2.56 18.64
CA ALA A 290 -9.44 -3.32 17.43
C ALA A 290 -9.84 -4.75 17.81
N ALA A 291 -10.99 -5.22 17.32
CA ALA A 291 -11.45 -6.58 17.51
C ALA A 291 -11.51 -7.32 16.17
N GLY A 292 -10.96 -8.53 16.11
CA GLY A 292 -10.89 -9.27 14.84
C GLY A 292 -10.14 -10.59 14.90
N TYR A 293 -9.81 -11.12 13.72
CA TYR A 293 -9.23 -12.45 13.49
C TYR A 293 -7.92 -12.32 12.71
N PRO A 294 -6.83 -11.85 13.35
CA PRO A 294 -5.56 -11.64 12.67
C PRO A 294 -4.93 -12.98 12.25
N LEU A 295 -4.34 -13.01 11.05
CA LEU A 295 -3.55 -14.12 10.48
C LEU A 295 -4.32 -15.46 10.48
N ASP A 296 -5.55 -15.45 9.98
CA ASP A 296 -6.50 -16.57 10.05
C ASP A 296 -6.75 -17.11 11.48
N GLY A 297 -6.34 -16.37 12.51
CA GLY A 297 -6.23 -16.84 13.88
C GLY A 297 -7.56 -16.87 14.64
N PRO A 298 -7.50 -17.19 15.94
CA PRO A 298 -8.65 -17.03 16.83
C PRO A 298 -9.01 -15.55 16.99
N TYR A 299 -10.21 -15.30 17.52
CA TYR A 299 -10.65 -13.95 17.89
C TYR A 299 -9.65 -13.28 18.86
N THR A 300 -9.27 -12.04 18.55
CA THR A 300 -8.38 -11.22 19.36
C THR A 300 -8.94 -9.82 19.57
N VAL A 301 -8.47 -9.20 20.64
CA VAL A 301 -8.81 -7.83 21.02
C VAL A 301 -7.48 -7.10 21.28
N SER A 302 -7.18 -6.13 20.43
CA SER A 302 -5.92 -5.38 20.46
C SER A 302 -6.17 -3.99 21.06
N PRO A 303 -5.60 -3.66 22.24
CA PRO A 303 -5.72 -2.33 22.82
C PRO A 303 -4.92 -1.32 22.03
N GLY A 304 -5.43 -0.09 21.95
CA GLY A 304 -4.84 1.01 21.22
C GLY A 304 -5.24 2.38 21.77
N ARG A 305 -4.73 3.43 21.11
CA ARG A 305 -5.15 4.81 21.34
C ARG A 305 -5.25 5.57 20.04
N VAL A 306 -6.21 6.49 19.95
CA VAL A 306 -6.33 7.40 18.82
C VAL A 306 -5.16 8.39 18.84
N GLN A 307 -4.40 8.48 17.75
CA GLN A 307 -3.28 9.42 17.60
C GLN A 307 -3.73 10.72 16.95
N SER A 308 -4.45 10.62 15.83
CA SER A 308 -4.95 11.78 15.10
C SER A 308 -6.07 11.34 14.18
N GLU A 309 -7.06 12.22 14.01
CA GLU A 309 -7.91 12.24 12.84
C GLU A 309 -7.16 12.95 11.70
N LEU A 310 -7.31 12.46 10.47
CA LEU A 310 -6.84 13.17 9.27
C LEU A 310 -7.63 12.74 8.04
N THR A 311 -7.68 13.61 7.03
CA THR A 311 -8.11 13.22 5.69
C THR A 311 -6.92 12.62 4.95
N LEU A 312 -6.97 11.31 4.75
CA LEU A 312 -5.96 10.57 4.04
C LEU A 312 -6.23 10.65 2.54
N ARG A 313 -5.23 11.07 1.78
CA ARG A 313 -5.23 11.01 0.32
C ARG A 313 -4.31 9.87 -0.13
N GLY A 314 -4.88 8.87 -0.79
CA GLY A 314 -4.17 7.67 -1.20
C GLY A 314 -4.91 6.96 -2.32
N PRO A 315 -4.35 5.88 -2.89
CA PRO A 315 -5.03 5.12 -3.92
C PRO A 315 -6.28 4.41 -3.37
N ASP A 316 -7.24 4.14 -4.26
CA ASP A 316 -8.31 3.18 -3.99
C ASP A 316 -7.76 1.74 -3.88
N ILE A 317 -8.62 0.77 -3.58
CA ILE A 317 -8.22 -0.64 -3.39
C ILE A 317 -7.69 -1.32 -4.68
N TYR A 318 -7.86 -0.68 -5.84
CA TYR A 318 -7.38 -1.16 -7.14
C TYR A 318 -6.20 -0.36 -7.68
N GLN A 319 -5.76 0.67 -6.94
CA GLN A 319 -4.77 1.66 -7.39
C GLN A 319 -5.14 2.31 -8.73
N ALA A 320 -6.45 2.41 -9.01
CA ALA A 320 -6.96 2.97 -10.26
C ALA A 320 -7.19 4.48 -10.16
N SER A 321 -7.47 4.98 -8.96
CA SER A 321 -7.73 6.39 -8.69
C SER A 321 -7.19 6.80 -7.33
N THR A 322 -7.00 8.11 -7.13
CA THR A 322 -6.68 8.68 -5.81
C THR A 322 -7.97 9.12 -5.12
N VAL A 323 -8.22 8.59 -3.93
CA VAL A 323 -9.38 8.90 -3.09
C VAL A 323 -8.97 9.66 -1.84
N SER A 324 -9.94 10.33 -1.22
CA SER A 324 -9.77 11.00 0.07
C SER A 324 -10.71 10.39 1.09
N ARG A 325 -10.18 9.92 2.22
CA ARG A 325 -10.93 9.22 3.27
C ARG A 325 -10.64 9.86 4.62
N GLN A 326 -11.67 10.08 5.44
CA GLN A 326 -11.44 10.46 6.84
C GLN A 326 -11.05 9.24 7.67
N VAL A 327 -9.87 9.29 8.28
CA VAL A 327 -9.30 8.16 9.01
C VAL A 327 -8.76 8.57 10.38
N TYR A 328 -8.68 7.58 11.28
CA TYR A 328 -7.83 7.65 12.44
C TYR A 328 -6.47 6.99 12.17
N THR A 329 -5.41 7.66 12.60
CA THR A 329 -4.15 7.01 12.96
C THR A 329 -4.25 6.55 14.40
N LEU A 330 -3.73 5.36 14.66
CA LEU A 330 -3.90 4.68 15.94
C LEU A 330 -2.55 4.16 16.41
N ARG A 331 -2.22 4.34 17.68
CA ARG A 331 -1.12 3.62 18.32
C ARG A 331 -1.64 2.25 18.74
N ILE A 332 -1.49 1.25 17.88
CA ILE A 332 -2.07 -0.09 18.01
C ILE A 332 -1.35 -1.06 17.08
N LYS A 333 -1.29 -2.34 17.47
CA LYS A 333 -0.74 -3.41 16.62
C LYS A 333 -1.85 -4.00 15.74
N ILE A 334 -1.81 -3.72 14.45
CA ILE A 334 -2.73 -4.29 13.44
C ILE A 334 -1.96 -5.31 12.58
N ARG A 335 -2.62 -6.41 12.24
CA ARG A 335 -2.08 -7.48 11.39
C ARG A 335 -3.13 -7.86 10.36
N SER A 336 -2.68 -8.41 9.23
CA SER A 336 -3.59 -8.93 8.20
C SER A 336 -4.63 -9.85 8.86
N GLY A 337 -5.88 -9.81 8.39
CA GLY A 337 -7.03 -10.46 9.02
C GLY A 337 -7.81 -9.56 10.01
N ASN A 338 -7.21 -8.50 10.58
CA ASN A 338 -7.97 -7.50 11.34
C ASN A 338 -8.84 -6.59 10.45
N SER A 339 -8.50 -6.46 9.17
CA SER A 339 -9.24 -5.64 8.21
C SER A 339 -10.73 -5.99 8.20
N GLY A 340 -11.57 -4.96 8.22
CA GLY A 340 -13.03 -5.03 8.28
C GLY A 340 -13.58 -5.16 9.70
N GLY A 341 -12.74 -5.44 10.69
CA GLY A 341 -13.12 -5.46 12.10
C GLY A 341 -13.43 -4.06 12.64
N PRO A 342 -14.25 -3.95 13.71
CA PRO A 342 -14.58 -2.65 14.29
C PRO A 342 -13.41 -2.11 15.11
N LEU A 343 -13.23 -0.79 15.03
CA LEU A 343 -12.54 -0.02 16.05
C LEU A 343 -13.56 0.37 17.12
N LEU A 344 -13.39 -0.12 18.35
CA LEU A 344 -14.32 0.06 19.45
C LEU A 344 -13.79 1.06 20.48
N GLY A 345 -14.69 1.86 21.03
CA GLY A 345 -14.45 2.55 22.30
C GLY A 345 -14.55 1.57 23.48
N THR A 346 -14.11 2.00 24.66
CA THR A 346 -14.19 1.17 25.89
C THR A 346 -15.61 0.83 26.32
N ASP A 347 -16.62 1.55 25.84
CA ASP A 347 -18.03 1.26 26.07
C ASP A 347 -18.63 0.25 25.07
N GLY A 348 -17.84 -0.21 24.10
CA GLY A 348 -18.24 -1.15 23.06
C GLY A 348 -18.96 -0.52 21.86
N ARG A 349 -18.99 0.81 21.76
CA ARG A 349 -19.46 1.48 20.54
C ARG A 349 -18.41 1.49 19.44
N VAL A 350 -18.85 1.41 18.20
CA VAL A 350 -17.99 1.46 17.02
C VAL A 350 -17.61 2.91 16.73
N LEU A 351 -16.31 3.19 16.79
CA LEU A 351 -15.69 4.46 16.40
C LEU A 351 -15.32 4.48 14.91
N GLY A 352 -15.19 3.30 14.29
CA GLY A 352 -14.71 3.17 12.92
C GLY A 352 -14.48 1.73 12.48
N VAL A 353 -13.91 1.55 11.29
CA VAL A 353 -13.60 0.25 10.69
C VAL A 353 -12.10 0.16 10.43
N VAL A 354 -11.44 -0.84 11.01
CA VAL A 354 -10.00 -1.08 10.80
C VAL A 354 -9.79 -1.50 9.35
N PHE A 355 -8.85 -0.87 8.65
CA PHE A 355 -8.61 -1.17 7.23
C PHE A 355 -7.13 -1.35 6.87
N GLY A 356 -6.19 -1.03 7.77
CA GLY A 356 -4.80 -1.41 7.56
C GLY A 356 -3.82 -1.00 8.65
N ALA A 357 -2.54 -1.20 8.35
CA ALA A 357 -1.42 -0.89 9.22
C ALA A 357 -0.36 -0.07 8.48
N SER A 358 0.46 0.64 9.25
CA SER A 358 1.63 1.33 8.69
C SER A 358 2.71 0.31 8.31
N ILE A 359 3.25 0.46 7.08
CA ILE A 359 4.37 -0.35 6.58
C ILE A 359 5.68 0.05 7.27
N ASP A 360 5.78 1.29 7.75
CA ASP A 360 7.00 1.85 8.34
C ASP A 360 7.03 1.89 9.86
N LYS A 361 5.85 1.84 10.49
CA LYS A 361 5.68 1.90 11.94
C LYS A 361 4.81 0.74 12.40
N PRO A 362 5.39 -0.34 12.94
CA PRO A 362 4.65 -1.56 13.28
C PRO A 362 3.61 -1.38 14.40
N ASP A 363 3.70 -0.28 15.15
CA ASP A 363 2.75 0.08 16.21
C ASP A 363 1.73 1.15 15.77
N VAL A 364 1.63 1.45 14.47
CA VAL A 364 0.63 2.37 13.91
C VAL A 364 -0.37 1.63 13.02
N GLY A 365 -1.65 1.77 13.35
CA GLY A 365 -2.79 1.24 12.61
C GLY A 365 -3.68 2.35 12.03
N PHE A 366 -4.51 1.98 11.06
CA PHE A 366 -5.49 2.86 10.43
C PHE A 366 -6.91 2.32 10.53
N ALA A 367 -7.86 3.22 10.81
CA ALA A 367 -9.29 2.93 10.78
C ALA A 367 -10.05 4.05 10.06
N LEU A 368 -11.02 3.70 9.23
CA LEU A 368 -11.99 4.65 8.68
C LEU A 368 -12.85 5.18 9.83
N THR A 369 -13.14 6.47 9.89
CA THR A 369 -14.01 7.01 10.94
C THR A 369 -15.45 6.53 10.77
N ALA A 370 -16.22 6.46 11.86
CA ALA A 370 -17.66 6.18 11.77
C ALA A 370 -18.39 7.17 10.85
N THR A 371 -17.95 8.43 10.80
CA THR A 371 -18.46 9.46 9.89
C THR A 371 -18.19 9.13 8.43
N GLU A 372 -16.99 8.66 8.08
CA GLU A 372 -16.63 8.23 6.71
C GLU A 372 -17.50 7.06 6.24
N VAL A 373 -17.77 6.12 7.15
CA VAL A 373 -18.49 4.87 6.83
C VAL A 373 -20.01 5.04 6.90
N ALA A 374 -20.52 6.10 7.52
CA ALA A 374 -21.95 6.33 7.75
C ALA A 374 -22.84 6.24 6.48
N PRO A 375 -22.43 6.75 5.30
CA PRO A 375 -23.21 6.59 4.07
C PRO A 375 -23.40 5.12 3.68
N VAL A 376 -22.32 4.33 3.74
CA VAL A 376 -22.32 2.90 3.39
C VAL A 376 -23.09 2.08 4.43
N LEU A 377 -23.02 2.47 5.71
CA LEU A 377 -23.83 1.88 6.76
C LEU A 377 -25.33 2.06 6.48
N ALA A 378 -25.75 3.29 6.17
CA ALA A 378 -27.15 3.59 5.87
C ALA A 378 -27.64 2.84 4.63
N GLU A 379 -26.82 2.79 3.58
CA GLU A 379 -27.11 2.03 2.36
C GLU A 379 -27.24 0.53 2.66
N GLY A 380 -26.28 -0.06 3.37
CA GLY A 380 -26.28 -1.50 3.68
C GLY A 380 -27.44 -1.97 4.55
N LEU A 381 -27.92 -1.11 5.45
CA LEU A 381 -29.12 -1.38 6.24
C LEU A 381 -30.41 -1.29 5.43
N ALA A 382 -30.43 -0.51 4.34
CA ALA A 382 -31.58 -0.33 3.46
C ALA A 382 -31.52 -1.19 2.19
N ALA A 383 -30.36 -1.76 1.87
CA ALA A 383 -30.11 -2.50 0.64
C ALA A 383 -30.97 -3.78 0.57
N PRO A 384 -31.51 -4.11 -0.62
CA PRO A 384 -32.16 -5.39 -0.85
C PRO A 384 -31.13 -6.54 -0.78
N ASP A 385 -31.61 -7.77 -0.63
CA ASP A 385 -30.76 -8.99 -0.58
C ASP A 385 -30.20 -9.40 -1.97
N THR A 386 -30.00 -8.43 -2.86
CA THR A 386 -29.53 -8.65 -4.23
C THR A 386 -28.01 -8.53 -4.27
N ALA A 387 -27.35 -9.52 -4.88
CA ALA A 387 -25.91 -9.51 -5.06
C ALA A 387 -25.43 -8.35 -5.92
N VAL A 388 -24.38 -7.67 -5.47
CA VAL A 388 -23.58 -6.73 -6.27
C VAL A 388 -22.22 -7.32 -6.63
N GLY A 389 -21.61 -6.82 -7.70
CA GLY A 389 -20.30 -7.28 -8.14
C GLY A 389 -19.18 -6.85 -7.18
N THR A 390 -18.20 -7.73 -6.97
CA THR A 390 -17.03 -7.50 -6.12
C THR A 390 -15.79 -7.00 -6.87
N GLY A 391 -15.98 -6.59 -8.13
CA GLY A 391 -14.94 -6.04 -9.00
C GLY A 391 -13.76 -7.00 -9.28
N ALA A 392 -12.57 -6.41 -9.43
CA ALA A 392 -11.34 -7.15 -9.77
C ALA A 392 -10.62 -7.63 -8.50
N CYS A 393 -9.46 -8.26 -8.67
CA CYS A 393 -8.56 -8.54 -7.55
C CYS A 393 -8.03 -7.21 -6.99
N ALA A 394 -8.18 -6.98 -5.69
CA ALA A 394 -7.52 -5.88 -5.01
C ALA A 394 -6.00 -6.02 -5.14
N VAL A 395 -5.31 -4.88 -5.27
CA VAL A 395 -3.84 -4.84 -5.32
C VAL A 395 -3.35 -4.75 -3.87
N GLU A 396 -2.81 -5.85 -3.37
CA GLU A 396 -2.19 -5.96 -2.04
C GLU A 396 -0.71 -5.56 -2.11
#